data_AF-A0AAP5LPJ0-F1
#
_entry.id   AF-A0AAP5LPJ0-F1
#
_cell.length_a   1.000
_cell.length_b   1.000
_cell.length_c   1.000
_cell.angle_alpha   90.00
_cell.angle_beta   90.00
_cell.angle_gamma   90.00
#
_symmetry.space_group_name_H-M   'P 1'
#
loop_
_entity.id
_entity.type
_entity.pdbx_description
1 polymer ?
#
loop_
_entity_poly.entity_id
_entity_poly.type
_entity_poly.pdbx_seq_one_letter_code
_entity_poly.pdbx_strand_id
1 'polypeptide(L)'
;MKLYLFIIQSFYVLTLMPWFIIWGLSFMAFDSGVSMWGVALVTIVTLYPLAVVISSVLSWLLKKKVKTLGLILISSFPLLWVISFAVLILGN
;
A
#
# COMPACT_ATOMS: atom_id res chain seq x y z
N MET A 1 -11.15 8.18 -20.47
CA MET A 1 -10.49 7.48 -19.34
C MET A 1 -11.03 8.05 -18.04
N LYS A 2 -11.21 7.22 -17.00
CA LYS A 2 -11.58 7.72 -15.68
C LYS A 2 -10.35 8.36 -15.04
N LEU A 3 -10.16 9.66 -15.28
CA LEU A 3 -8.99 10.43 -14.83
C LEU A 3 -8.67 10.20 -13.34
N TYR A 4 -9.71 10.04 -12.51
CA TYR A 4 -9.55 9.76 -11.08
C TYR A 4 -8.76 8.47 -10.78
N LEU A 5 -8.96 7.38 -11.54
CA LEU A 5 -8.20 6.14 -11.34
C LEU A 5 -6.73 6.39 -11.66
N PHE A 6 -6.45 7.10 -12.75
CA PHE A 6 -5.09 7.43 -13.14
C PHE A 6 -4.37 8.26 -12.06
N ILE A 7 -5.04 9.29 -11.53
CA ILE A 7 -4.48 10.13 -10.45
C ILE A 7 -4.13 9.28 -9.23
N ILE A 8 -5.04 8.40 -8.79
CA ILE A 8 -4.83 7.57 -7.60
C ILE A 8 -3.70 6.56 -7.80
N GLN A 9 -3.59 5.96 -8.99
CA GLN A 9 -2.52 5.00 -9.27
C GLN A 9 -1.16 5.69 -9.39
N SER A 10 -1.10 6.86 -10.01
CA SER A 10 0.11 7.69 -10.06
C SER A 10 0.56 8.11 -8.66
N PHE A 11 -0.38 8.48 -7.78
CA PHE A 11 -0.07 8.75 -6.38
C PHE A 11 0.55 7.53 -5.68
N TYR A 12 0.03 6.31 -5.90
CA TYR A 12 0.63 5.11 -5.31
C TYR A 12 2.01 4.75 -5.85
N VAL A 13 2.27 5.02 -7.13
CA VAL A 13 3.61 4.87 -7.70
C VAL A 13 4.60 5.82 -7.02
N LEU A 14 4.18 7.05 -6.73
CA LEU A 14 5.02 8.01 -6.00
C LEU A 14 5.26 7.59 -4.55
N THR A 15 4.27 7.03 -3.86
CA THR A 15 4.44 6.54 -2.48
C THR A 15 5.19 5.21 -2.39
N LEU A 16 5.26 4.43 -3.47
CA LEU A 16 6.09 3.23 -3.54
C LEU A 16 7.58 3.53 -3.37
N MET A 17 8.08 4.64 -3.92
CA MET A 17 9.48 5.05 -3.80
C MET A 17 9.95 5.20 -2.34
N PRO A 18 9.33 6.05 -1.50
CA PRO A 18 9.69 6.14 -0.09
C PRO A 18 9.36 4.85 0.66
N TRP A 19 8.37 4.07 0.22
CA TRP A 19 8.03 2.79 0.85
C TRP A 19 9.13 1.74 0.73
N PHE A 20 9.89 1.73 -0.37
CA PHE A 20 11.03 0.81 -0.51
C PHE A 20 12.08 1.03 0.59
N ILE A 21 12.25 2.27 1.08
CA ILE A 21 13.14 2.57 2.20
C ILE A 21 12.59 1.93 3.48
N ILE A 22 11.30 2.10 3.76
CA ILE A 22 10.62 1.50 4.93
C ILE A 22 10.72 -0.03 4.88
N TRP A 23 10.54 -0.61 3.71
CA TRP A 23 10.69 -2.04 3.49
C TRP A 23 12.13 -2.50 3.75
N GLY A 24 13.15 -1.79 3.26
CA GLY A 24 14.55 -2.09 3.58
C GLY A 24 14.84 -2.01 5.09
N LEU A 25 14.36 -0.96 5.76
CA LEU A 25 14.53 -0.77 7.20
C LEU A 25 13.80 -1.85 8.02
N SER A 26 12.72 -2.42 7.49
CA SER A 26 11.96 -3.48 8.18
C SER A 26 12.82 -4.71 8.48
N PHE A 27 13.85 -4.99 7.68
CA PHE A 27 14.75 -6.13 7.91
C PHE A 27 15.64 -5.96 9.15
N MET A 28 15.84 -4.73 9.64
CA MET A 28 16.56 -4.48 10.90
C MET A 28 15.82 -5.08 12.11
N ALA A 29 14.53 -5.41 11.97
CA ALA A 29 13.78 -6.16 12.98
C ALA A 29 14.34 -7.57 13.24
N PHE A 30 15.27 -8.05 12.39
CA PHE A 30 15.96 -9.33 12.55
C PHE A 30 17.39 -9.21 13.11
N ASP A 31 17.89 -8.00 13.44
CA ASP A 31 19.25 -7.81 13.95
C ASP A 31 19.51 -8.57 15.27
N SER A 32 18.46 -8.77 16.08
CA SER A 32 18.49 -9.55 17.33
C SER A 32 18.11 -11.03 17.14
N GLY A 33 17.99 -11.50 15.89
CA GLY A 33 17.56 -12.84 15.51
C GLY A 33 16.14 -12.89 14.92
N VAL A 34 15.73 -14.08 14.46
CA VAL A 34 14.39 -14.28 13.88
C VAL A 34 13.36 -14.41 14.99
N SER A 35 12.49 -13.41 15.13
CA SER A 35 11.37 -13.40 16.07
C SER A 35 10.03 -13.38 15.33
N MET A 36 8.97 -13.89 15.98
CA MET A 36 7.62 -13.85 15.42
C MET A 36 7.17 -12.42 15.09
N TRP A 37 7.55 -11.46 15.93
CA TRP A 37 7.27 -10.03 15.72
C TRP A 37 8.01 -9.45 14.52
N GLY A 38 9.30 -9.77 14.35
CA GLY A 38 10.07 -9.35 13.17
C GLY A 38 9.48 -9.89 11.87
N VAL A 39 9.10 -11.17 11.86
CA VAL A 39 8.44 -11.80 10.70
C VAL A 39 7.12 -11.12 10.38
N ALA A 40 6.27 -10.86 11.39
CA ALA A 40 5.01 -10.17 11.21
C ALA A 40 5.21 -8.75 10.64
N LEU A 41 6.17 -7.98 11.18
CA LEU A 41 6.47 -6.62 10.73
C LEU A 41 6.89 -6.62 9.25
N VAL A 42 7.91 -7.40 8.89
CA VAL A 42 8.40 -7.47 7.51
C VAL A 42 7.31 -7.93 6.55
N THR A 43 6.49 -8.89 6.97
CA THR A 43 5.35 -9.37 6.16
C THR A 43 4.35 -8.25 5.89
N ILE A 44 3.91 -7.52 6.93
CA ILE A 44 2.95 -6.41 6.80
C ILE A 44 3.49 -5.30 5.91
N VAL A 45 4.78 -4.96 6.03
CA VAL A 45 5.42 -3.93 5.20
C VAL A 45 5.56 -4.39 3.74
N THR A 46 5.85 -5.67 3.52
CA THR A 46 5.93 -6.28 2.17
C THR A 46 4.58 -6.34 1.46
N LEU A 47 3.47 -6.41 2.21
CA LEU A 47 2.13 -6.47 1.62
C LEU A 47 1.70 -5.18 0.91
N TYR A 48 2.28 -4.03 1.26
CA TYR A 48 1.91 -2.76 0.63
C TYR A 48 2.11 -2.72 -0.89
N PRO A 49 3.30 -3.01 -1.46
CA PRO A 49 3.46 -3.01 -2.91
C PRO A 49 2.55 -4.01 -3.61
N LEU A 50 2.28 -5.17 -2.99
CA LEU A 50 1.33 -6.15 -3.51
C LEU A 50 -0.10 -5.58 -3.53
N ALA A 51 -0.51 -4.93 -2.44
CA ALA A 51 -1.82 -4.27 -2.33
C ALA A 51 -1.99 -3.18 -3.40
N VAL A 52 -0.95 -2.36 -3.65
CA VAL A 52 -0.95 -1.36 -4.72
C VAL A 52 -1.21 -2.04 -6.06
N VAL A 53 -0.38 -2.99 -6.48
CA VAL A 53 -0.50 -3.66 -7.78
C VAL A 53 -1.85 -4.35 -7.95
N ILE A 54 -2.29 -5.12 -6.95
CA ILE A 54 -3.58 -5.83 -6.99
C ILE A 54 -4.74 -4.84 -7.11
N SER A 55 -4.74 -3.76 -6.32
CA SER A 55 -5.79 -2.74 -6.39
C SER A 55 -5.82 -2.03 -7.74
N SER A 56 -4.65 -1.73 -8.34
CA SER A 56 -4.54 -1.17 -9.68
C SER A 56 -5.19 -2.11 -10.69
N VAL A 57 -4.75 -3.37 -10.74
CA VAL A 57 -5.23 -4.35 -11.71
C VAL A 57 -6.73 -4.59 -11.56
N LEU A 58 -7.21 -4.83 -10.34
CA LEU A 58 -8.63 -5.08 -10.07
C LEU A 58 -9.50 -3.88 -10.46
N SER A 59 -9.08 -2.65 -10.16
CA SER A 59 -9.84 -1.43 -10.50
C SER A 59 -10.04 -1.29 -12.02
N TRP A 60 -9.04 -1.69 -12.83
CA TRP A 60 -9.12 -1.64 -14.29
C TRP A 60 -9.94 -2.78 -14.89
N LEU A 61 -9.83 -4.00 -14.35
CA LEU A 61 -10.61 -5.16 -14.78
C LEU A 61 -12.10 -4.99 -14.47
N LEU A 62 -12.42 -4.45 -13.30
CA LEU A 62 -13.78 -4.31 -12.81
C LEU A 62 -14.45 -2.99 -13.20
N LYS A 63 -13.74 -2.08 -13.90
CA LYS A 63 -14.23 -0.72 -14.23
C LYS A 63 -15.58 -0.65 -14.94
N LYS A 64 -15.94 -1.72 -15.69
CA LYS A 64 -17.20 -1.85 -16.43
C LYS A 64 -18.28 -2.61 -15.67
N LYS A 65 -17.90 -3.42 -14.67
CA LYS A 65 -18.81 -4.32 -13.92
C LYS A 65 -19.28 -3.71 -12.60
N VAL A 66 -18.49 -2.81 -12.01
CA VAL A 66 -18.73 -2.28 -10.66
C VAL A 66 -19.05 -0.79 -10.74
N LYS A 67 -20.01 -0.36 -9.89
CA LYS A 67 -20.36 1.06 -9.72
C LYS A 67 -19.15 1.87 -9.24
N THR A 68 -19.18 3.18 -9.45
CA THR A 68 -18.07 4.08 -9.10
C THR A 68 -17.62 3.94 -7.64
N LEU A 69 -18.54 3.78 -6.69
CA LEU A 69 -18.21 3.56 -5.28
C LEU A 69 -17.35 2.31 -5.03
N GLY A 70 -17.67 1.18 -5.67
CA GLY A 70 -16.89 -0.04 -5.49
C GLY A 70 -15.47 0.09 -6.07
N LEU A 71 -15.32 0.84 -7.16
CA LEU A 71 -13.99 1.14 -7.72
C LEU A 71 -13.16 2.03 -6.80
N ILE A 72 -13.79 2.99 -6.11
CA ILE A 72 -13.12 3.81 -5.11
C ILE A 72 -12.66 2.92 -3.96
N LEU A 73 -13.53 2.07 -3.40
CA LEU A 73 -13.16 1.18 -2.30
C LEU A 73 -11.99 0.25 -2.63
N ILE A 74 -12.01 -0.38 -3.81
CA ILE A 74 -10.91 -1.24 -4.27
C ILE A 74 -9.62 -0.43 -4.36
N SER A 75 -9.69 0.75 -4.98
CA SER A 75 -8.51 1.59 -5.19
C SER A 75 -8.03 2.25 -3.91
N SER A 76 -8.86 2.41 -2.89
CA SER A 76 -8.50 3.01 -1.60
C SER A 76 -7.82 2.03 -0.65
N PHE A 77 -7.80 0.74 -0.94
CA PHE A 77 -7.23 -0.27 -0.06
C PHE A 77 -5.76 0.01 0.34
N PRO A 78 -4.85 0.41 -0.58
CA PRO A 78 -3.48 0.76 -0.22
C PRO A 78 -3.37 2.02 0.66
N LEU A 79 -4.39 2.88 0.72
CA LEU A 79 -4.38 4.06 1.60
C LEU A 79 -4.33 3.66 3.08
N LEU A 80 -4.77 2.45 3.44
CA LEU A 80 -4.70 2.01 4.83
C LEU A 80 -3.26 2.05 5.36
N TRP A 81 -2.29 1.58 4.57
CA TRP A 81 -0.86 1.69 4.92
C TRP A 81 -0.38 3.13 4.96
N VAL A 82 -0.73 3.93 3.95
CA VAL A 82 -0.30 5.34 3.86
C VAL A 82 -0.81 6.14 5.06
N ILE A 83 -2.08 5.96 5.43
CA ILE A 83 -2.72 6.63 6.56
C ILE A 83 -2.10 6.15 7.87
N SER A 84 -1.94 4.83 8.08
CA SER A 84 -1.30 4.30 9.28
C SER A 84 0.10 4.88 9.47
N PHE A 85 0.88 4.99 8.39
CA PHE A 85 2.21 5.55 8.44
C PHE A 85 2.21 7.07 8.67
N ALA A 86 1.30 7.80 8.01
CA ALA A 86 1.14 9.24 8.21
C ALA A 86 0.74 9.58 9.65
N VAL A 87 -0.15 8.80 10.27
CA VAL A 87 -0.54 8.95 11.68
C VAL A 87 0.65 8.72 12.61
N LEU A 88 1.48 7.71 12.34
CA LEU A 88 2.68 7.46 13.16
C LEU A 88 3.71 8.59 13.06
N ILE A 89 3.83 9.24 11.90
CA ILE A 89 4.78 10.35 11.72
C ILE A 89 4.25 11.65 12.32
N LEU A 90 2.99 11.98 12.06
CA LEU A 90 2.39 13.27 12.46
C LEU A 90 1.83 13.28 13.89
N GLY A 91 1.55 12.10 14.44
CA GLY A 91 1.05 11.91 15.80
C GLY A 91 2.14 11.86 16.87
N ASN A 92 3.42 11.91 16.45
CA ASN A 92 4.59 12.10 17.30
C ASN A 92 5.05 13.55 17.25
#